data_AF-A0A833W074-F1
#
_entry.id   AF-A0A833W074-F1
#
_cell.length_a   1.000
_cell.length_b   1.000
_cell.length_c   1.000
_cell.angle_alpha   90.00
_cell.angle_beta   90.00
_cell.angle_gamma   90.00
#
_symmetry.space_group_name_H-M   'P 1'
#
loop_
_entity.id
_entity.type
_entity.pdbx_description
1 polymer ?
#
loop_
_entity_poly.entity_id
_entity_poly.type
_entity_poly.pdbx_seq_one_letter_code
_entity_poly.pdbx_strand_id
1 'polypeptide(L)'
;MVPQMMYEAMKERVESAVEKGSVSADLVSSEQNQHIFQKWKQFSCNNHPVVIQVLLQSSLDTDITGHTMPNLIYVSREKSPKSSHNFKAGALNALIGFRYGTLVEDYYTGYQLHCEGWKSVLCNPPEPAFLGDVPKSLNDVLNQCKRWIIGLFEVSISRHCPLTFGVKKISLGAGLAYSHLAFWGICCIPIATYAVLPQLALIKNRPLFPEVYY
;
A
#
# COMPACT_ATOMS: atom_id res chain seq x y z
N MET A 1 19.21 -28.78 10.36
CA MET A 1 19.28 -29.56 9.12
C MET A 1 17.89 -29.92 8.59
N VAL A 2 17.01 -30.57 9.37
CA VAL A 2 15.63 -30.93 8.92
C VAL A 2 14.77 -29.71 8.53
N PRO A 3 14.68 -28.61 9.32
CA PRO A 3 13.81 -27.48 8.95
C PRO A 3 14.26 -26.76 7.67
N GLN A 4 15.57 -26.66 7.47
CA GLN A 4 16.15 -26.05 6.27
C GLN A 4 15.85 -26.90 5.03
N MET A 5 15.98 -28.23 5.12
CA MET A 5 15.61 -29.13 4.02
C MET A 5 14.12 -29.06 3.68
N MET A 6 13.25 -29.01 4.70
CA MET A 6 11.80 -28.85 4.49
C MET A 6 11.45 -27.51 3.82
N TYR A 7 12.15 -26.44 4.22
CA TYR A 7 12.00 -25.12 3.61
C TYR A 7 12.43 -25.12 2.13
N GLU A 8 13.60 -25.66 1.81
CA GLU A 8 14.07 -25.71 0.41
C GLU A 8 13.13 -26.56 -0.45
N ALA A 9 12.67 -27.71 0.04
CA ALA A 9 11.68 -28.52 -0.67
C ALA A 9 10.33 -27.82 -0.85
N MET A 10 9.91 -26.97 0.10
CA MET A 10 8.72 -26.12 -0.07
C MET A 10 8.96 -25.04 -1.13
N LYS A 11 10.11 -24.38 -1.08
CA LYS A 11 10.50 -23.33 -2.02
C LYS A 11 10.53 -23.84 -3.46
N GLU A 12 11.20 -24.96 -3.71
CA GLU A 12 11.25 -25.59 -5.04
C GLU A 12 9.85 -25.92 -5.59
N ARG A 13 8.95 -26.40 -4.74
CA ARG A 13 7.56 -26.67 -5.13
C ARG A 13 6.81 -25.40 -5.54
N VAL A 14 6.99 -24.32 -4.79
CA VAL A 14 6.37 -23.01 -5.10
C VAL A 14 6.97 -22.45 -6.39
N GLU A 15 8.28 -22.47 -6.55
CA GLU A 15 8.97 -21.99 -7.76
C GLU A 15 8.54 -22.77 -9.01
N SER A 16 8.47 -24.10 -8.93
CA SER A 16 7.99 -24.94 -10.04
C SER A 16 6.53 -24.63 -10.41
N ALA A 17 5.67 -24.37 -9.42
CA ALA A 17 4.27 -24.00 -9.68
C ALA A 17 4.15 -22.61 -10.33
N VAL A 18 5.01 -21.67 -9.95
CA VAL A 18 5.08 -20.32 -10.54
C VAL A 18 5.56 -20.39 -11.99
N GLU A 19 6.62 -21.15 -12.27
CA GLU A 19 7.15 -21.33 -13.63
C GLU A 19 6.14 -22.00 -14.58
N LYS A 20 5.44 -23.03 -14.09
CA LYS A 20 4.41 -23.73 -14.87
C LYS A 20 3.12 -22.93 -15.02
N GLY A 21 2.94 -21.85 -14.26
CA GLY A 21 1.69 -21.09 -14.16
C GLY A 21 0.49 -21.94 -13.70
N SER A 22 0.73 -23.14 -13.16
CA SER A 22 -0.29 -24.09 -12.74
C SER A 22 0.27 -25.07 -11.71
N VAL A 23 -0.60 -25.52 -10.81
CA VAL A 23 -0.25 -26.52 -9.79
C VAL A 23 -0.47 -27.92 -10.39
N SER A 24 0.56 -28.76 -10.39
CA SER A 24 0.43 -30.16 -10.82
C SER A 24 -0.41 -30.95 -9.82
N ALA A 25 -1.28 -31.83 -10.32
CA ALA A 25 -2.20 -32.62 -9.50
C ALA A 25 -1.47 -33.47 -8.44
N ASP A 26 -0.23 -33.87 -8.74
CA ASP A 26 0.66 -34.66 -7.87
C ASP A 26 1.10 -33.92 -6.60
N LEU A 27 1.02 -32.59 -6.58
CA LEU A 27 1.40 -31.76 -5.43
C LEU A 27 0.23 -31.48 -4.48
N VAL A 28 -1.00 -31.84 -4.88
CA VAL A 28 -2.22 -31.53 -4.14
C VAL A 28 -2.70 -32.80 -3.44
N SER A 29 -2.29 -32.95 -2.17
CA SER A 29 -2.48 -34.18 -1.38
C SER A 29 -3.91 -34.47 -0.94
N SER A 30 -4.88 -33.57 -1.14
CA SER A 30 -6.28 -33.77 -0.76
C SER A 30 -7.25 -33.54 -1.93
N GLU A 31 -8.22 -34.44 -2.10
CA GLU A 31 -9.28 -34.34 -3.13
C GLU A 31 -10.02 -32.99 -3.07
N GLN A 32 -10.21 -32.47 -1.86
CA GLN A 32 -10.84 -31.18 -1.62
C GLN A 32 -10.03 -30.02 -2.23
N ASN A 33 -8.70 -30.05 -2.11
CA ASN A 33 -7.84 -29.04 -2.72
C ASN A 33 -7.82 -29.16 -4.25
N GLN A 34 -7.87 -30.38 -4.80
CA GLN A 34 -7.96 -30.57 -6.26
C GLN A 34 -9.26 -29.96 -6.83
N HIS A 35 -10.39 -30.20 -6.17
CA HIS A 35 -11.67 -29.61 -6.56
C HIS A 35 -11.64 -28.07 -6.52
N ILE A 36 -10.98 -27.48 -5.51
CA ILE A 36 -10.80 -26.03 -5.41
C ILE A 36 -10.00 -25.51 -6.61
N PHE A 37 -8.83 -26.09 -6.92
CA PHE A 37 -8.01 -25.64 -8.05
C PHE A 37 -8.70 -25.82 -9.40
N GLN A 38 -9.49 -26.88 -9.59
CA GLN A 38 -10.30 -27.06 -10.79
C GLN A 38 -11.35 -25.96 -10.95
N LYS A 39 -12.02 -25.58 -9.85
CA LYS A 39 -12.97 -24.45 -9.84
C LYS A 39 -12.28 -23.15 -10.28
N TRP A 40 -11.04 -22.89 -9.84
CA TRP A 40 -10.27 -21.71 -10.23
C TRP A 40 -9.89 -21.65 -11.71
N LYS A 41 -9.67 -22.79 -12.38
CA LYS A 41 -9.37 -22.83 -13.82
C LYS A 41 -10.50 -22.29 -14.69
N GLN A 42 -11.72 -22.25 -14.18
CA GLN A 42 -12.90 -21.77 -14.91
C GLN A 42 -13.05 -20.25 -14.83
N PHE A 43 -12.25 -19.58 -14.00
CA PHE A 43 -12.38 -18.16 -13.72
C PHE A 43 -11.39 -17.31 -14.52
N SER A 44 -11.84 -16.13 -14.93
CA SER A 44 -10.98 -15.11 -15.52
C SER A 44 -10.69 -14.01 -14.50
N CYS A 45 -9.59 -13.26 -14.66
CA CYS A 45 -9.18 -12.23 -13.70
C CYS A 45 -10.17 -11.05 -13.56
N ASN A 46 -11.07 -10.87 -14.53
CA ASN A 46 -12.05 -9.77 -14.61
C ASN A 46 -13.51 -10.23 -14.51
N ASN A 47 -13.74 -11.54 -14.52
CA ASN A 47 -15.07 -12.13 -14.41
C ASN A 47 -15.00 -13.42 -13.59
N HIS A 48 -15.37 -13.31 -12.32
CA HIS A 48 -15.47 -14.43 -11.40
C HIS A 48 -16.37 -14.08 -10.21
N PRO A 49 -17.12 -15.06 -9.65
CA PRO A 49 -17.94 -14.84 -8.47
C PRO A 49 -17.09 -14.63 -7.21
N VAL A 50 -17.74 -14.28 -6.10
CA VAL A 50 -17.10 -14.29 -4.77
C VAL A 50 -16.61 -15.71 -4.47
N VAL A 51 -15.37 -15.82 -3.98
CA VAL A 51 -14.80 -17.07 -3.48
C VAL A 51 -14.27 -16.84 -2.06
N ILE A 52 -14.81 -17.59 -1.10
CA ILE A 52 -14.31 -17.62 0.27
C ILE A 52 -13.92 -19.05 0.57
N GLN A 53 -12.67 -19.27 0.99
CA GLN A 53 -12.13 -20.57 1.31
C GLN A 53 -11.41 -20.53 2.64
N VAL A 54 -11.80 -21.40 3.57
CA VAL A 54 -11.03 -21.63 4.79
C VAL A 54 -9.93 -22.62 4.45
N LEU A 55 -8.68 -22.20 4.60
CA LEU A 55 -7.48 -22.99 4.32
C LEU A 55 -6.91 -23.64 5.57
N LEU A 56 -7.07 -22.98 6.72
CA LEU A 56 -6.65 -23.47 8.03
C LEU A 56 -7.76 -23.13 9.02
N GLN A 57 -8.21 -24.12 9.79
CA GLN A 57 -9.28 -23.98 10.76
C GLN A 57 -8.79 -24.42 12.13
N SER A 58 -8.82 -23.50 13.09
CA SER A 58 -8.35 -23.69 14.47
C SER A 58 -8.98 -24.86 15.22
N SER A 59 -10.19 -25.28 14.85
CA SER A 59 -10.85 -26.42 15.48
C SER A 59 -10.43 -27.78 14.91
N LEU A 60 -9.75 -27.82 13.76
CA LEU A 60 -9.41 -29.04 13.04
C LEU A 60 -7.90 -29.21 12.88
N ASP A 61 -7.20 -28.12 12.57
CA ASP A 61 -5.79 -28.15 12.24
C ASP A 61 -4.93 -27.87 13.47
N THR A 62 -4.08 -28.84 13.80
CA THR A 62 -3.10 -28.73 14.89
C THR A 62 -1.69 -28.81 14.34
N ASP A 63 -0.75 -28.16 15.01
CA ASP A 63 0.67 -28.31 14.73
C ASP A 63 1.20 -29.69 15.14
N ILE A 64 2.47 -29.95 14.83
CA ILE A 64 3.15 -31.21 15.20
C ILE A 64 3.25 -31.41 16.73
N THR A 65 3.04 -30.37 17.52
CA THR A 65 3.04 -30.39 18.99
C THR A 65 1.63 -30.53 19.58
N GLY A 66 0.59 -30.55 18.74
CA GLY A 66 -0.81 -30.66 19.15
C GLY A 66 -1.50 -29.33 19.48
N HIS A 67 -0.84 -28.18 19.27
CA HIS A 67 -1.47 -26.87 19.46
C HIS A 67 -2.32 -26.49 18.25
N THR A 68 -3.45 -25.84 18.50
CA THR A 68 -4.37 -25.36 17.45
C THR A 68 -3.73 -24.27 16.60
N MET A 69 -3.87 -24.37 15.29
CA MET A 69 -3.39 -23.36 14.35
C MET A 69 -4.38 -22.19 14.19
N PRO A 70 -3.93 -20.96 13.91
CA PRO A 70 -4.84 -19.84 13.66
C PRO A 70 -5.67 -20.05 12.38
N ASN A 71 -6.85 -19.44 12.31
CA ASN A 71 -7.67 -19.51 11.10
C ASN A 71 -7.00 -18.77 9.93
N LEU A 72 -6.90 -19.42 8.77
CA LEU A 72 -6.47 -18.81 7.52
C LEU A 72 -7.62 -18.84 6.53
N ILE A 73 -8.15 -17.66 6.20
CA ILE A 73 -9.28 -17.51 5.29
C ILE A 73 -8.80 -16.77 4.05
N TYR A 74 -8.94 -17.42 2.91
CA TYR A 74 -8.77 -16.82 1.61
C TYR A 74 -10.09 -16.18 1.15
N VAL A 75 -10.04 -14.91 0.78
CA VAL A 75 -11.20 -14.16 0.27
C VAL A 75 -10.84 -13.54 -1.06
N SER A 76 -11.64 -13.85 -2.08
CA SER A 76 -11.63 -13.19 -3.38
C SER A 76 -13.01 -12.60 -3.63
N ARG A 77 -13.05 -11.28 -3.78
CA ARG A 77 -14.29 -10.55 -4.09
C ARG A 77 -14.77 -10.87 -5.49
N GLU A 78 -16.07 -10.73 -5.74
CA GLU A 78 -16.59 -10.81 -7.10
C GLU A 78 -15.99 -9.72 -7.99
N LYS A 79 -15.70 -10.09 -9.23
CA LYS A 79 -15.40 -9.16 -10.30
C LYS A 79 -16.30 -9.45 -11.47
N SER A 80 -16.86 -8.39 -12.05
CA SER A 80 -17.66 -8.45 -13.25
C SER A 80 -17.22 -7.32 -14.19
N PRO A 81 -17.17 -7.57 -15.52
CA PRO A 81 -16.92 -6.52 -16.50
C PRO A 81 -17.97 -5.40 -16.48
N LYS A 82 -19.17 -5.68 -15.93
CA LYS A 82 -20.28 -4.73 -15.88
C LYS A 82 -20.18 -3.72 -14.73
N SER A 83 -19.37 -4.01 -13.72
CA SER A 83 -19.25 -3.19 -12.51
C SER A 83 -17.85 -2.61 -12.39
N SER A 84 -17.74 -1.30 -12.21
CA SER A 84 -16.47 -0.69 -11.84
C SER A 84 -16.04 -1.16 -10.45
N HIS A 85 -14.74 -1.29 -10.24
CA HIS A 85 -14.20 -1.72 -8.96
C HIS A 85 -12.98 -0.90 -8.59
N ASN A 86 -12.90 -0.51 -7.32
CA ASN A 86 -11.71 0.11 -6.77
C ASN A 86 -10.65 -0.97 -6.51
N PHE A 87 -9.37 -0.64 -6.69
CA PHE A 87 -8.26 -1.58 -6.54
C PHE A 87 -8.08 -2.01 -5.07
N LYS A 88 -7.14 -1.38 -4.36
CA LYS A 88 -6.77 -1.74 -2.99
C LYS A 88 -7.85 -1.34 -1.99
N ALA A 89 -8.38 -0.12 -2.06
CA ALA A 89 -9.50 0.26 -1.20
C ALA A 89 -10.71 -0.65 -1.39
N GLY A 90 -11.03 -1.11 -2.60
CA GLY A 90 -12.19 -1.99 -2.79
C GLY A 90 -12.01 -3.35 -2.12
N ALA A 91 -10.80 -3.91 -2.17
CA ALA A 91 -10.46 -5.14 -1.45
C ALA A 91 -10.49 -4.95 0.07
N LEU A 92 -9.91 -3.86 0.57
CA LEU A 92 -9.91 -3.55 2.01
C LEU A 92 -11.30 -3.20 2.54
N ASN A 93 -12.15 -2.55 1.74
CA ASN A 93 -13.53 -2.23 2.12
C ASN A 93 -14.41 -3.47 2.23
N ALA A 94 -14.18 -4.49 1.40
CA ALA A 94 -14.88 -5.75 1.52
C ALA A 94 -14.56 -6.47 2.84
N LEU A 95 -13.44 -6.11 3.49
CA LEU A 95 -12.99 -6.74 4.74
C LEU A 95 -13.21 -5.87 5.98
N ILE A 96 -12.80 -4.59 5.95
CA ILE A 96 -12.59 -3.75 7.15
C ILE A 96 -13.11 -2.30 6.98
N GLY A 97 -13.17 -1.77 5.75
CA GLY A 97 -13.62 -0.40 5.46
C GLY A 97 -12.47 0.60 5.26
N PHE A 98 -12.49 1.36 4.17
CA PHE A 98 -11.45 2.33 3.75
C PHE A 98 -12.06 3.50 2.98
N ARG A 99 -11.53 4.72 3.12
CA ARG A 99 -12.07 5.88 2.39
C ARG A 99 -11.53 5.91 0.96
N TYR A 100 -12.41 6.14 -0.01
CA TYR A 100 -12.07 6.24 -1.43
C TYR A 100 -11.72 7.67 -1.85
N GLY A 101 -11.09 7.81 -3.02
CA GLY A 101 -11.09 9.07 -3.79
C GLY A 101 -9.73 9.73 -4.02
N THR A 102 -8.63 9.10 -3.60
CA THR A 102 -7.28 9.65 -3.78
C THR A 102 -6.28 8.53 -4.01
N LEU A 103 -5.15 8.75 -4.70
CA LEU A 103 -4.11 7.71 -4.84
C LEU A 103 -3.37 7.36 -3.53
N VAL A 104 -3.55 8.17 -2.49
CA VAL A 104 -2.99 8.00 -1.13
C VAL A 104 -4.10 7.75 -0.12
N GLU A 105 -4.91 6.73 -0.42
CA GLU A 105 -6.07 6.32 0.38
C GLU A 105 -5.72 6.02 1.85
N ASP A 106 -4.48 5.58 2.12
CA ASP A 106 -3.91 5.34 3.45
C ASP A 106 -3.76 6.61 4.27
N TYR A 107 -3.08 7.60 3.71
CA TYR A 107 -2.96 8.93 4.29
C TYR A 107 -4.33 9.56 4.50
N TYR A 108 -5.19 9.50 3.48
CA TYR A 108 -6.51 10.14 3.52
C TYR A 108 -7.44 9.48 4.54
N THR A 109 -7.46 8.15 4.64
CA THR A 109 -8.28 7.44 5.62
C THR A 109 -7.84 7.76 7.05
N GLY A 110 -6.53 7.72 7.33
CA GLY A 110 -6.01 8.07 8.66
C GLY A 110 -6.32 9.53 9.03
N TYR A 111 -6.16 10.45 8.09
CA TYR A 111 -6.51 11.85 8.29
C TYR A 111 -8.00 12.07 8.59
N GLN A 112 -8.90 11.39 7.87
CA GLN A 112 -10.35 11.47 8.12
C GLN A 112 -10.73 10.92 9.49
N LEU A 113 -10.16 9.78 9.89
CA LEU A 113 -10.38 9.22 11.23
C LEU A 113 -9.93 10.21 12.31
N HIS A 114 -8.78 10.86 12.15
CA HIS A 114 -8.37 11.89 13.11
C HIS A 114 -9.31 13.10 13.11
N CYS A 115 -9.86 13.50 11.95
CA CYS A 115 -10.90 14.54 11.88
C CYS A 115 -12.22 14.16 12.56
N GLU A 116 -12.50 12.86 12.66
CA GLU A 116 -13.64 12.30 13.41
C GLU A 116 -13.35 12.19 14.92
N GLY A 117 -12.14 12.52 15.37
CA GLY A 117 -11.75 12.54 16.79
C GLY A 117 -10.98 11.32 17.27
N TRP A 118 -10.64 10.38 16.37
CA TRP A 118 -9.78 9.24 16.70
C TRP A 118 -8.36 9.69 17.04
N LYS A 119 -7.69 8.96 17.93
CA LYS A 119 -6.30 9.18 18.32
C LYS A 119 -5.46 7.97 17.96
N SER A 120 -4.35 8.18 17.25
CA SER A 120 -3.36 7.14 16.96
C SER A 120 -2.30 7.05 18.07
N VAL A 121 -1.70 5.87 18.19
CA VAL A 121 -0.55 5.62 19.07
C VAL A 121 0.59 5.06 18.22
N LEU A 122 1.78 5.63 18.38
CA LEU A 122 3.00 5.14 17.75
C LEU A 122 3.79 4.34 18.77
N CYS A 123 3.91 3.03 18.54
CA CYS A 123 4.76 2.15 19.32
C CYS A 123 6.08 1.93 18.57
N ASN A 124 7.21 2.34 19.15
CA ASN A 124 8.54 2.14 18.57
C ASN A 124 9.36 1.18 19.44
N PRO A 125 9.20 -0.15 19.25
CA PRO A 125 10.01 -1.14 19.96
C PRO A 125 11.49 -1.05 19.55
N PRO A 126 12.44 -1.49 20.40
CA PRO A 126 13.86 -1.49 20.07
C PRO A 126 14.21 -2.42 18.91
N GLU A 127 13.44 -3.50 18.74
CA GLU A 127 13.56 -4.41 17.61
C GLU A 127 12.44 -4.13 16.61
N PRO A 128 12.74 -4.09 15.29
CA PRO A 128 11.74 -3.81 14.27
C PRO A 128 10.73 -4.97 14.18
N ALA A 129 9.51 -4.72 14.67
CA ALA A 129 8.42 -5.71 14.63
C ALA A 129 7.92 -6.02 13.21
N PHE A 130 8.14 -5.12 12.26
CA PHE A 130 7.75 -5.29 10.86
C PHE A 130 8.92 -4.92 9.95
N LEU A 131 9.28 -5.85 9.06
CA LEU A 131 10.32 -5.67 8.05
C LEU A 131 9.69 -5.82 6.67
N GLY A 132 10.07 -4.93 5.74
CA GLY A 132 9.65 -4.98 4.34
C GLY A 132 10.85 -4.82 3.41
N ASP A 133 10.69 -5.22 2.15
CA ASP A 133 11.69 -4.95 1.11
C ASP A 133 11.49 -3.54 0.53
N VAL A 134 12.57 -2.96 0.02
CA VAL A 134 12.60 -1.60 -0.52
C VAL A 134 12.88 -1.67 -2.02
N PRO A 135 12.30 -0.77 -2.85
CA PRO A 135 12.60 -0.76 -4.28
C PRO A 135 14.10 -0.65 -4.54
N LYS A 136 14.62 -1.56 -5.37
CA LYS A 136 16.06 -1.65 -5.72
C LYS A 136 16.40 -0.84 -6.97
N SER A 137 15.38 -0.41 -7.72
CA SER A 137 15.52 0.36 -8.96
C SER A 137 15.08 1.80 -8.76
N LEU A 138 15.84 2.74 -9.36
CA LEU A 138 15.49 4.16 -9.38
C LEU A 138 14.12 4.40 -10.03
N ASN A 139 13.77 3.65 -11.07
CA ASN A 139 12.49 3.81 -11.76
C ASN A 139 11.31 3.52 -10.83
N ASP A 140 11.44 2.49 -10.00
CA ASP A 140 10.39 2.11 -9.04
C ASP A 140 10.21 3.19 -7.97
N VAL A 141 11.32 3.73 -7.45
CA VAL A 141 11.30 4.86 -6.50
C VAL A 141 10.64 6.08 -7.12
N LEU A 142 10.99 6.44 -8.36
CA LEU A 142 10.41 7.60 -9.05
C LEU A 142 8.91 7.42 -9.29
N ASN A 143 8.48 6.24 -9.72
CA ASN A 143 7.06 5.93 -9.92
C ASN A 143 6.29 5.98 -8.59
N GLN A 144 6.89 5.51 -7.49
CA GLN A 144 6.31 5.61 -6.15
C GLN A 144 6.19 7.06 -5.69
N CYS A 145 7.25 7.86 -5.80
CA CYS A 145 7.24 9.28 -5.45
C CYS A 145 6.20 10.05 -6.28
N LYS A 146 6.11 9.78 -7.59
CA LYS A 146 5.09 10.37 -8.46
C LYS A 146 3.68 10.07 -7.95
N ARG A 147 3.39 8.82 -7.61
CA ARG A 147 2.07 8.42 -7.09
C ARG A 147 1.73 9.12 -5.78
N TRP A 148 2.71 9.25 -4.88
CA TRP A 148 2.52 9.98 -3.62
C TRP A 148 2.25 11.47 -3.85
N ILE A 149 3.04 12.14 -4.68
CA ILE A 149 2.86 13.57 -4.96
C ILE A 149 1.49 13.84 -5.58
N ILE A 150 1.07 13.04 -6.57
CA ILE A 150 -0.24 13.20 -7.21
C ILE A 150 -1.36 13.02 -6.18
N GLY A 151 -1.33 11.94 -5.39
CA GLY A 151 -2.38 11.69 -4.40
C GLY A 151 -2.42 12.73 -3.27
N LEU A 152 -1.26 13.21 -2.79
CA LEU A 152 -1.20 14.25 -1.76
C LEU A 152 -1.69 15.59 -2.31
N PHE A 153 -1.41 15.88 -3.58
CA PHE A 153 -1.95 17.06 -4.25
C PHE A 153 -3.47 16.98 -4.43
N GLU A 154 -4.02 15.81 -4.80
CA GLU A 154 -5.48 15.57 -4.82
C GLU A 154 -6.12 15.88 -3.47
N VAL A 155 -5.52 15.43 -2.35
CA VAL A 155 -6.02 15.75 -1.00
C VAL A 155 -5.94 17.25 -0.71
N SER A 156 -4.85 17.91 -1.12
CA SER A 156 -4.61 19.34 -0.88
C SER A 156 -5.66 20.24 -1.52
N ILE A 157 -6.13 19.90 -2.73
CA ILE A 157 -7.18 20.64 -3.44
C ILE A 157 -8.60 20.15 -3.12
N SER A 158 -8.74 19.06 -2.36
CA SER A 158 -10.03 18.47 -2.02
C SER A 158 -10.82 19.33 -1.01
N ARG A 159 -12.12 19.05 -0.88
CA ARG A 159 -12.99 19.64 0.16
C ARG A 159 -12.46 19.42 1.58
N HIS A 160 -11.70 18.35 1.79
CA HIS A 160 -11.12 18.01 3.09
C HIS A 160 -9.66 18.44 3.20
N CYS A 161 -9.25 19.51 2.51
CA CYS A 161 -7.91 20.07 2.59
C CYS A 161 -7.42 20.18 4.06
N PRO A 162 -6.24 19.61 4.41
CA PRO A 162 -5.70 19.65 5.76
C PRO A 162 -5.53 21.07 6.34
N LEU A 163 -5.22 22.05 5.48
CA LEU A 163 -4.95 23.42 5.89
C LEU A 163 -6.21 24.18 6.35
N THR A 164 -7.36 23.87 5.75
CA THR A 164 -8.62 24.57 6.06
C THR A 164 -9.55 23.72 6.92
N PHE A 165 -9.79 22.46 6.52
CA PHE A 165 -10.67 21.54 7.23
C PHE A 165 -9.95 20.87 8.40
N GLY A 166 -8.75 20.36 8.18
CA GLY A 166 -7.98 19.58 9.16
C GLY A 166 -7.60 20.37 10.41
N VAL A 167 -7.08 21.59 10.21
CA VAL A 167 -6.75 22.54 11.28
C VAL A 167 -7.96 22.84 12.19
N LYS A 168 -9.18 22.90 11.62
CA LYS A 168 -10.41 23.15 12.37
C LYS A 168 -10.93 21.91 13.11
N LYS A 169 -10.68 20.71 12.59
CA LYS A 169 -11.29 19.46 13.10
C LYS A 169 -10.43 18.69 14.08
N ILE A 170 -9.10 18.68 13.91
CA ILE A 170 -8.20 17.89 14.75
C ILE A 170 -7.57 18.78 15.84
N SER A 171 -6.67 19.66 15.41
CA SER A 171 -6.00 20.71 16.19
C SER A 171 -5.08 21.48 15.23
N LEU A 172 -4.62 22.66 15.62
CA LEU A 172 -3.71 23.45 14.78
C LEU A 172 -2.41 22.68 14.46
N GLY A 173 -1.76 22.11 15.49
CA GLY A 173 -0.49 21.39 15.31
C GLY A 173 -0.63 20.15 14.42
N ALA A 174 -1.62 19.29 14.70
CA ALA A 174 -1.85 18.10 13.88
C ALA A 174 -2.30 18.47 12.46
N GLY A 175 -3.18 19.46 12.32
CA GLY A 175 -3.63 19.95 11.02
C GLY A 175 -2.46 20.46 10.16
N LEU A 176 -1.55 21.24 10.74
CA LEU A 176 -0.34 21.72 10.05
C LEU A 176 0.63 20.58 9.70
N ALA A 177 0.77 19.57 10.56
CA ALA A 177 1.60 18.39 10.26
C ALA A 177 1.06 17.62 9.04
N TYR A 178 -0.27 17.43 8.98
CA TYR A 178 -0.92 16.87 7.79
C TYR A 178 -0.75 17.79 6.58
N SER A 179 -0.93 19.10 6.72
CA SER A 179 -0.69 20.06 5.64
C SER A 179 0.73 19.98 5.10
N HIS A 180 1.74 19.89 5.95
CA HIS A 180 3.14 19.78 5.51
C HIS A 180 3.34 18.57 4.59
N LEU A 181 2.78 17.41 4.92
CA LEU A 181 2.84 16.23 4.06
C LEU A 181 2.05 16.43 2.76
N ALA A 182 0.83 16.97 2.85
CA ALA A 182 -0.03 17.20 1.68
C ALA A 182 0.61 18.15 0.65
N PHE A 183 1.29 19.19 1.12
CA PHE A 183 1.92 20.21 0.28
C PHE A 183 3.40 19.93 -0.05
N TRP A 184 3.97 18.81 0.40
CA TRP A 184 5.38 18.48 0.18
C TRP A 184 5.79 18.56 -1.30
N GLY A 185 4.93 18.10 -2.20
CA GLY A 185 5.18 18.14 -3.65
C GLY A 185 5.31 19.56 -4.23
N ILE A 186 4.66 20.57 -3.63
CA ILE A 186 4.67 21.96 -4.13
C ILE A 186 6.03 22.63 -3.90
N CYS A 187 6.82 22.15 -2.94
CA CYS A 187 8.17 22.65 -2.69
C CYS A 187 9.10 22.52 -3.90
N CYS A 188 8.75 21.72 -4.92
CA CYS A 188 9.52 21.63 -6.16
C CYS A 188 9.61 22.98 -6.92
N ILE A 189 8.59 23.83 -6.83
CA ILE A 189 8.57 25.13 -7.52
C ILE A 189 9.64 26.08 -6.98
N PRO A 190 9.66 26.44 -5.68
CA PRO A 190 10.69 27.32 -5.15
C PRO A 190 12.09 26.71 -5.27
N ILE A 191 12.23 25.39 -5.12
CA ILE A 191 13.52 24.70 -5.31
C ILE A 191 14.00 24.85 -6.76
N ALA A 192 13.14 24.60 -7.75
CA ALA A 192 13.50 24.75 -9.16
C ALA A 192 13.81 26.21 -9.51
N THR A 193 13.03 27.17 -8.99
CA THR A 193 13.32 28.58 -9.16
C THR A 193 14.68 28.94 -8.58
N TYR A 194 14.98 28.53 -7.35
CA TYR A 194 16.27 28.77 -6.71
C TYR A 194 17.42 28.07 -7.44
N ALA A 195 17.17 26.90 -8.02
CA ALA A 195 18.16 26.13 -8.76
C ALA A 195 18.41 26.62 -10.19
N VAL A 196 17.59 27.51 -10.74
CA VAL A 196 17.72 28.04 -12.13
C VAL A 196 18.03 29.53 -12.14
N LEU A 197 17.54 30.28 -11.14
CA LEU A 197 17.69 31.73 -11.07
C LEU A 197 19.16 32.20 -11.05
N PRO A 198 20.08 31.57 -10.28
CA PRO A 198 21.49 31.95 -10.28
C PRO A 198 22.19 31.74 -11.62
N GLN A 199 21.92 30.63 -12.32
CA GLN A 199 22.54 30.36 -13.63
C GLN A 199 22.03 31.35 -14.67
N LEU A 200 20.74 31.70 -14.64
CA LEU A 200 20.18 32.72 -15.53
C LEU A 200 20.78 34.10 -15.27
N ALA A 201 21.00 34.45 -14.00
CA ALA A 201 21.64 35.73 -13.65
C ALA A 201 23.11 35.78 -14.07
N LEU A 202 23.84 34.67 -13.93
CA LEU A 202 25.22 34.52 -14.40
C LEU A 202 25.32 34.70 -15.92
N ILE A 203 24.46 34.03 -16.70
CA ILE A 203 24.42 34.16 -18.17
C ILE A 203 24.11 35.61 -18.58
N LYS A 204 23.27 36.31 -17.82
CA LYS A 204 22.88 37.69 -18.11
C LYS A 204 23.84 38.74 -17.52
N ASN A 205 24.91 38.33 -16.83
CA ASN A 205 25.81 39.21 -16.08
C ASN A 205 25.07 40.24 -15.20
N ARG A 206 24.00 39.80 -14.50
CA ARG A 206 23.24 40.65 -13.59
C ARG A 206 23.47 40.21 -12.13
N PRO A 207 23.77 41.13 -11.21
CA PRO A 207 23.86 40.79 -9.79
C PRO A 207 22.49 40.39 -9.24
N LEU A 208 22.43 39.28 -8.51
CA LEU A 208 21.19 38.79 -7.87
C LEU A 208 20.78 39.63 -6.66
N PHE A 209 21.78 40.13 -5.94
CA PHE A 209 21.64 40.89 -4.71
C PHE A 209 22.22 42.29 -4.92
N PRO A 210 21.67 43.32 -4.28
CA PRO A 210 22.24 44.66 -4.33
C PRO A 210 23.65 44.66 -3.71
N GLU A 211 24.56 45.44 -4.29
CA GLU A 211 25.88 45.67 -3.72
C GLU A 211 25.75 46.45 -2.41
N VAL A 212 26.35 45.93 -1.33
CA VAL A 212 26.42 46.62 -0.04
C VAL A 212 27.74 47.38 -0.01
N TYR A 213 27.67 48.71 -0.12
CA TYR A 213 28.83 49.57 0.06
C TYR A 213 29.02 49.87 1.56
N TYR A 214 30.21 49.60 2.08
CA TYR A 214 30.64 49.98 3.45
C TYR A 214 31.44 51.28 3.42
#